data_AF-A0A8C1XZ69-F1
#
_entry.id   AF-A0A8C1XZ69-F1
#
_cell.length_a   1.000
_cell.length_b   1.000
_cell.length_c   1.000
_cell.angle_alpha   90.00
_cell.angle_beta   90.00
_cell.angle_gamma   90.00
#
_symmetry.space_group_name_H-M   'P 1'
#
loop_
_entity.id
_entity.type
_entity.pdbx_description
1 polymer ?
#
loop_
_entity_poly.entity_id
_entity_poly.type
_entity_poly.pdbx_seq_one_letter_code
_entity_poly.pdbx_strand_id
1 'polypeptide(L)'
;MHLKTTKCNSHCLVATPVDLEIFSRPQIREQFEALFRVFDPDTSFQFFKSFRRVRINFTNALAAAEARVKLHKSEFNGKEMRLYFAQVVHIGSHRLEPPKPEKQFLISPPASPPVGWAQSQDAMPVLNYDLLCAVTKLGPGEQYELHTGTTNTPSVIVHVCEDDSSDGEDETAEGSKRMRPKIIQTRRPDYVPSVNQ
;
A
#
# COMPACT_ATOMS: atom_id res chain seq x y z
N MET A 1 -21.86 7.27 -16.56
CA MET A 1 -21.19 7.71 -15.31
C MET A 1 -22.21 8.40 -14.42
N HIS A 2 -22.60 7.80 -13.30
CA HIS A 2 -23.57 8.40 -12.38
C HIS A 2 -22.82 9.35 -11.42
N LEU A 3 -22.87 10.64 -11.69
CA LEU A 3 -22.34 11.69 -10.80
C LEU A 3 -23.30 11.84 -9.61
N LYS A 4 -23.07 11.04 -8.56
CA LYS A 4 -23.87 11.13 -7.32
C LYS A 4 -23.30 12.26 -6.45
N THR A 5 -24.07 13.34 -6.33
CA THR A 5 -23.87 14.49 -5.44
C THR A 5 -22.69 15.40 -5.82
N THR A 6 -22.99 16.65 -6.14
CA THR A 6 -22.00 17.68 -6.45
C THR A 6 -21.67 18.46 -5.18
N LYS A 7 -20.78 17.93 -4.33
CA LYS A 7 -20.27 18.70 -3.18
C LYS A 7 -19.26 19.72 -3.72
N CYS A 8 -19.52 21.02 -3.53
CA CYS A 8 -18.54 22.05 -3.82
C CYS A 8 -17.57 22.20 -2.63
N ASN A 9 -16.30 22.49 -2.93
CA ASN A 9 -15.31 22.86 -1.94
C ASN A 9 -15.47 24.36 -1.63
N SER A 10 -16.00 24.67 -0.46
CA SER A 10 -16.23 26.05 0.02
C SER A 10 -14.95 26.84 0.30
N HIS A 11 -13.80 26.17 0.41
CA HIS A 11 -12.49 26.81 0.65
C HIS A 11 -11.71 27.08 -0.65
N CYS A 12 -12.26 26.73 -1.81
CA CYS A 12 -11.51 26.79 -3.06
C CYS A 12 -12.30 27.49 -4.16
N LEU A 13 -11.69 28.53 -4.73
CA LEU A 13 -12.19 29.20 -5.93
C LEU A 13 -11.36 28.82 -7.16
N VAL A 14 -12.01 28.88 -8.32
CA VAL A 14 -11.40 28.77 -9.65
C VAL A 14 -11.71 30.04 -10.41
N ALA A 15 -10.67 30.80 -10.76
CA ALA A 15 -10.74 31.99 -11.59
C ALA A 15 -10.63 31.61 -13.07
N THR A 16 -11.58 32.11 -13.88
CA THR A 16 -11.69 31.79 -15.31
C THR A 16 -12.53 32.79 -16.10
N PRO A 17 -12.17 33.14 -17.35
CA PRO A 17 -10.81 33.08 -17.87
C PRO A 17 -9.93 34.12 -17.15
N VAL A 18 -8.65 33.83 -16.99
CA VAL A 18 -7.68 34.81 -16.48
C VAL A 18 -6.79 35.33 -17.61
N ASP A 19 -6.21 36.51 -17.43
CA ASP A 19 -5.34 37.12 -18.43
C ASP A 19 -4.04 36.31 -18.63
N LEU A 20 -3.53 36.29 -19.87
CA LEU A 20 -2.35 35.52 -20.22
C LEU A 20 -1.07 36.12 -19.63
N GLU A 21 -1.04 37.43 -19.38
CA GLU A 21 0.14 38.09 -18.83
C GLU A 21 0.45 37.62 -17.41
N ILE A 22 -0.55 37.17 -16.64
CA ILE A 22 -0.39 36.57 -15.30
C ILE A 22 0.54 35.35 -15.32
N PHE A 23 0.59 34.62 -16.44
CA PHE A 23 1.44 33.42 -16.56
C PHE A 23 2.86 33.75 -17.06
N SER A 24 3.10 34.95 -17.58
CA SER A 24 4.36 35.34 -18.20
C SER A 24 5.12 36.40 -17.40
N ARG A 25 4.39 37.34 -16.78
CA ARG A 25 4.96 38.48 -16.04
C ARG A 25 4.76 38.30 -14.53
N PRO A 26 5.84 38.23 -13.73
CA PRO A 26 5.74 38.04 -12.29
C PRO A 26 5.06 39.23 -11.59
N GLN A 27 5.22 40.46 -12.07
CA GLN A 27 4.60 41.63 -11.44
C GLN A 27 3.06 41.58 -11.53
N ILE A 28 2.52 41.21 -12.70
CA ILE A 28 1.07 41.08 -12.91
C ILE A 28 0.51 39.92 -12.09
N ARG A 29 1.28 38.84 -11.95
CA ARG A 29 0.93 37.72 -11.09
C ARG A 29 0.84 38.13 -9.63
N GLU A 30 1.81 38.87 -9.12
CA GLU A 30 1.82 39.36 -7.74
C GLU A 30 0.62 40.29 -7.47
N GLN A 31 0.30 41.19 -8.40
CA GLN A 31 -0.90 42.04 -8.31
C GLN A 31 -2.19 41.20 -8.28
N PHE A 32 -2.26 40.14 -9.09
CA PHE A 32 -3.40 39.22 -9.08
C PHE A 32 -3.51 38.50 -7.72
N GLU A 33 -2.41 37.95 -7.20
CA GLU A 33 -2.39 37.27 -5.91
C GLU A 33 -2.77 38.22 -4.76
N ALA A 34 -2.31 39.46 -4.80
CA ALA A 34 -2.62 40.49 -3.81
C ALA A 34 -4.13 40.74 -3.66
N LEU A 35 -4.92 40.64 -4.74
CA LEU A 35 -6.38 40.81 -4.67
C LEU A 35 -7.04 39.81 -3.72
N PHE A 36 -6.55 38.58 -3.69
CA PHE A 36 -7.11 37.52 -2.85
C PHE A 36 -6.47 37.48 -1.47
N ARG A 37 -5.19 37.85 -1.35
CA ARG A 37 -4.49 37.94 -0.06
C ARG A 37 -5.09 38.98 0.91
N VAL A 38 -5.83 39.98 0.40
CA VAL A 38 -6.58 40.94 1.25
C VAL A 38 -7.66 40.24 2.08
N PHE A 39 -8.26 39.16 1.58
CA PHE A 39 -9.31 38.43 2.29
C PHE A 39 -8.72 37.34 3.19
N ASP A 40 -7.60 36.75 2.77
CA ASP A 40 -6.93 35.66 3.48
C ASP A 40 -5.43 35.65 3.12
N PRO A 41 -4.55 36.01 4.08
CA PRO A 41 -3.12 36.15 3.82
C PRO A 41 -2.44 34.83 3.44
N ASP A 42 -2.99 33.70 3.90
CA ASP A 42 -2.43 32.36 3.71
C ASP A 42 -3.02 31.65 2.48
N THR A 43 -3.48 32.42 1.50
CA THR A 43 -4.01 31.89 0.24
C THR A 43 -2.91 31.24 -0.61
N SER A 44 -3.23 30.07 -1.18
CA SER A 44 -2.35 29.36 -2.12
C SER A 44 -2.92 29.36 -3.53
N PHE A 45 -2.03 29.45 -4.53
CA PHE A 45 -2.41 29.63 -5.93
C PHE A 45 -1.80 28.53 -6.81
N GLN A 46 -2.62 27.93 -7.68
CA GLN A 46 -2.18 26.98 -8.70
C GLN A 46 -2.58 27.50 -10.08
N PHE A 47 -1.58 27.75 -10.92
CA PHE A 47 -1.75 28.38 -12.22
C PHE A 47 -1.79 27.34 -13.34
N PHE A 48 -2.86 27.34 -14.12
CA PHE A 48 -3.07 26.42 -15.25
C PHE A 48 -3.09 27.21 -16.56
N LYS A 49 -1.89 27.48 -17.11
CA LYS A 49 -1.69 28.33 -18.32
C LYS A 49 -2.55 27.89 -19.51
N SER A 50 -2.50 26.61 -19.87
CA SER A 50 -3.22 26.07 -21.04
C SER A 50 -4.73 26.24 -20.93
N PHE A 51 -5.26 26.19 -19.72
CA PHE A 51 -6.70 26.32 -19.46
C PHE A 51 -7.11 27.76 -19.12
N ARG A 52 -6.16 28.70 -19.02
CA ARG A 52 -6.35 30.07 -18.54
C ARG A 52 -7.14 30.11 -17.23
N ARG A 53 -6.77 29.22 -16.30
CA ARG A 53 -7.40 29.11 -14.98
C ARG A 53 -6.40 29.28 -13.87
N VAL A 54 -6.88 29.80 -12.75
CA VAL A 54 -6.12 29.80 -11.49
C VAL A 54 -7.01 29.20 -10.41
N ARG A 55 -6.50 28.17 -9.73
CA ARG A 55 -7.13 27.63 -8.53
C ARG A 55 -6.56 28.35 -7.32
N ILE A 56 -7.46 28.81 -6.46
CA ILE A 56 -7.16 29.62 -5.29
C ILE A 56 -7.71 28.86 -4.09
N ASN A 57 -6.84 28.40 -3.20
CA ASN A 57 -7.27 27.76 -1.95
C ASN A 57 -7.11 28.76 -0.80
N PHE A 58 -8.17 28.91 -0.03
CA PHE A 58 -8.28 29.71 1.17
C PHE A 58 -8.20 28.80 2.39
N THR A 59 -7.73 29.34 3.51
CA THR A 59 -7.84 28.72 4.83
C THR A 59 -9.29 28.76 5.31
N ASN A 60 -10.00 29.86 5.08
CA ASN A 60 -11.37 30.08 5.55
C ASN A 60 -12.40 30.10 4.40
N ALA A 61 -13.48 29.33 4.57
CA ALA A 61 -14.61 29.30 3.63
C ALA A 61 -15.37 30.63 3.56
N LEU A 62 -15.45 31.38 4.67
CA LEU A 62 -16.10 32.69 4.70
C LEU A 62 -15.31 33.69 3.85
N ALA A 63 -13.98 33.72 4.00
CA ALA A 63 -13.10 34.56 3.18
C ALA A 63 -13.22 34.23 1.69
N ALA A 64 -13.30 32.95 1.33
CA ALA A 64 -13.54 32.53 -0.05
C ALA A 64 -14.90 33.01 -0.58
N ALA A 65 -15.95 32.96 0.24
CA ALA A 65 -17.27 33.45 -0.14
C ALA A 65 -17.29 34.97 -0.33
N GLU A 66 -16.67 35.72 0.58
CA GLU A 66 -16.54 37.18 0.49
C GLU A 66 -15.72 37.61 -0.74
N ALA A 67 -14.56 36.97 -0.96
CA ALA A 67 -13.72 37.20 -2.12
C ALA A 67 -14.51 36.95 -3.41
N ARG A 68 -15.31 35.88 -3.46
CA ARG A 68 -16.19 35.60 -4.60
C ARG A 68 -17.23 36.69 -4.79
N VAL A 69 -17.95 37.10 -3.74
CA VAL A 69 -18.99 38.14 -3.86
C VAL A 69 -18.40 39.45 -4.38
N LYS A 70 -17.19 39.82 -3.90
CA LYS A 70 -16.56 41.09 -4.22
C LYS A 70 -15.82 41.12 -5.57
N LEU A 71 -15.23 40.00 -5.99
CA LEU A 71 -14.37 39.93 -7.18
C LEU A 71 -14.99 39.17 -8.37
N HIS A 72 -16.13 38.51 -8.21
CA HIS A 72 -16.76 37.81 -9.32
C HIS A 72 -17.29 38.81 -10.37
N LYS A 73 -16.89 38.63 -11.64
CA LYS A 73 -17.13 39.56 -12.75
C LYS A 73 -16.46 40.93 -12.59
N SER A 74 -15.44 41.04 -11.74
CA SER A 74 -14.58 42.22 -11.74
C SER A 74 -13.61 42.17 -12.93
N GLU A 75 -13.16 43.34 -13.36
CA GLU A 75 -12.15 43.48 -14.39
C GLU A 75 -10.74 43.41 -13.79
N PHE A 76 -9.86 42.62 -14.39
CA PHE A 76 -8.44 42.56 -14.06
C PHE A 76 -7.63 42.60 -15.36
N ASN A 77 -6.71 43.57 -15.46
CA ASN A 77 -5.88 43.79 -16.65
C ASN A 77 -6.69 43.88 -17.96
N GLY A 78 -7.79 44.64 -17.96
CA GLY A 78 -8.64 44.82 -19.15
C GLY A 78 -9.59 43.65 -19.45
N LYS A 79 -9.66 42.62 -18.58
CA LYS A 79 -10.46 41.41 -18.81
C LYS A 79 -11.32 41.07 -17.60
N GLU A 80 -12.60 40.78 -17.86
CA GLU A 80 -13.52 40.25 -16.84
C GLU A 80 -13.07 38.84 -16.40
N MET A 81 -12.89 38.63 -15.10
CA MET A 81 -12.68 37.30 -14.53
C MET A 81 -13.94 36.75 -13.85
N ARG A 82 -14.17 35.43 -13.95
CA ARG A 82 -15.27 34.76 -13.25
C ARG A 82 -14.72 33.78 -12.22
N LEU A 83 -15.29 33.85 -11.03
CA LEU A 83 -14.93 32.99 -9.89
C LEU A 83 -15.99 31.93 -9.64
N TYR A 84 -15.59 30.67 -9.59
CA TYR A 84 -16.46 29.52 -9.31
C TYR A 84 -15.92 28.74 -8.11
N PHE A 85 -16.78 28.20 -7.25
CA PHE A 85 -16.31 27.24 -6.25
C PHE A 85 -15.83 25.96 -6.93
N ALA A 86 -14.70 25.43 -6.51
CA ALA A 86 -14.18 24.18 -7.05
C ALA A 86 -15.13 23.03 -6.69
N GLN A 87 -15.51 22.23 -7.68
CA GLN A 87 -16.35 21.06 -7.45
C GLN A 87 -15.47 19.88 -7.02
N VAL A 88 -15.82 19.24 -5.90
CA VAL A 88 -15.22 17.97 -5.53
C VAL A 88 -15.96 16.90 -6.32
N VAL A 89 -15.32 16.39 -7.37
CA VAL A 89 -15.86 15.24 -8.09
C VAL A 89 -15.49 13.99 -7.29
N HIS A 90 -16.39 13.54 -6.43
CA HIS A 90 -16.34 12.15 -5.97
C HIS A 90 -16.78 11.27 -7.14
N ILE A 91 -15.81 10.89 -7.97
CA ILE A 91 -16.00 9.77 -8.88
C ILE A 91 -16.19 8.57 -7.95
N GLY A 92 -17.42 8.07 -7.83
CA GLY A 92 -17.74 6.91 -7.00
C GLY A 92 -16.70 5.82 -7.20
N SER A 93 -16.17 5.27 -6.12
CA SER A 93 -15.06 4.33 -6.22
C SER A 93 -15.54 3.04 -6.87
N HIS A 94 -14.98 2.71 -8.02
CA HIS A 94 -14.98 1.36 -8.60
C HIS A 94 -13.99 0.43 -7.88
N ARG A 95 -13.47 0.85 -6.73
CA ARG A 95 -12.47 0.14 -5.93
C ARG A 95 -13.15 -0.39 -4.68
N LEU A 96 -12.77 -1.61 -4.29
CA LEU A 96 -13.13 -2.18 -3.00
C LEU A 96 -12.68 -1.23 -1.88
N GLU A 97 -13.47 -1.14 -0.82
CA GLU A 97 -13.14 -0.34 0.35
C GLU A 97 -11.81 -0.83 0.94
N PRO A 98 -10.98 0.07 1.51
CA PRO A 98 -9.82 -0.34 2.27
C PRO A 98 -10.23 -1.40 3.31
N PRO A 99 -9.46 -2.50 3.46
CA PRO A 99 -9.79 -3.52 4.43
C PRO A 99 -9.88 -2.90 5.83
N LYS A 100 -10.80 -3.42 6.65
CA LYS A 100 -10.95 -2.95 8.03
C LYS A 100 -9.60 -3.07 8.75
N PRO A 101 -9.16 -2.04 9.49
CA PRO A 101 -7.89 -2.05 10.19
C PRO A 101 -7.94 -2.95 11.43
N GLU A 102 -8.11 -4.25 11.23
CA GLU A 102 -8.02 -5.26 12.26
C GLU A 102 -6.52 -5.54 12.46
N LYS A 103 -5.99 -5.21 13.65
CA LYS A 103 -4.57 -5.39 14.07
C LYS A 103 -3.58 -4.23 13.83
N GLN A 104 -4.05 -2.99 13.69
CA GLN A 104 -3.15 -1.82 13.68
C GLN A 104 -2.34 -1.63 14.98
N PHE A 105 -2.72 -2.29 16.08
CA PHE A 105 -1.96 -2.32 17.34
C PHE A 105 -0.66 -3.15 17.29
N LEU A 106 -0.44 -3.95 16.23
CA LEU A 106 0.76 -4.80 16.08
C LEU A 106 1.86 -4.14 15.23
N ILE A 107 1.64 -2.92 14.73
CA ILE A 107 2.58 -2.23 13.84
C ILE A 107 3.04 -0.95 14.52
N SER A 108 4.35 -0.81 14.68
CA SER A 108 4.94 0.32 15.40
C SER A 108 5.00 1.59 14.56
N PRO A 109 4.72 2.77 15.14
CA PRO A 109 4.16 3.00 16.49
C PRO A 109 2.62 2.96 16.47
N PRO A 110 1.92 2.22 17.36
CA PRO A 110 0.47 2.22 17.35
C PRO A 110 -0.13 3.11 18.45
N ALA A 111 -1.37 3.53 18.21
CA ALA A 111 -2.27 3.96 19.26
C ALA A 111 -2.41 2.83 20.30
N SER A 112 -2.56 3.22 21.57
CA SER A 112 -2.70 2.33 22.71
C SER A 112 -3.68 1.19 22.44
N PRO A 113 -3.40 -0.06 22.85
CA PRO A 113 -4.38 -1.13 22.82
C PRO A 113 -5.66 -0.69 23.55
N PRO A 114 -6.87 -1.10 23.10
CA PRO A 114 -8.11 -0.80 23.80
C PRO A 114 -8.07 -1.31 25.24
N VAL A 115 -8.80 -0.62 26.13
CA VAL A 115 -8.95 -1.05 27.53
C VAL A 115 -9.52 -2.48 27.56
N GLY A 116 -8.78 -3.40 28.17
CA GLY A 116 -9.13 -4.83 28.24
C GLY A 116 -8.46 -5.73 27.21
N TRP A 117 -7.63 -5.20 26.31
CA TRP A 117 -6.83 -6.04 25.40
C TRP A 117 -5.69 -6.72 26.19
N ALA A 118 -5.62 -8.05 26.09
CA ALA A 118 -4.52 -8.86 26.61
C ALA A 118 -3.94 -9.70 25.48
N GLN A 119 -2.62 -9.85 25.46
CA GLN A 119 -1.94 -10.74 24.52
C GLN A 119 -2.39 -12.18 24.79
N SER A 120 -2.83 -12.88 23.75
CA SER A 120 -3.12 -14.32 23.85
C SER A 120 -1.85 -15.05 24.28
N GLN A 121 -1.96 -15.99 25.22
CA GLN A 121 -0.82 -16.82 25.60
C GLN A 121 -0.35 -17.62 24.37
N ASP A 122 0.95 -17.53 24.07
CA ASP A 122 1.56 -18.36 23.05
C ASP A 122 1.36 -19.83 23.43
N ALA A 123 1.07 -20.66 22.43
CA ALA A 123 0.93 -22.09 22.65
C ALA A 123 2.26 -22.64 23.21
N MET A 124 2.20 -23.23 24.41
CA MET A 124 3.33 -23.97 24.95
C MET A 124 3.61 -25.19 24.07
N PRO A 125 4.90 -25.52 23.81
CA PRO A 125 5.23 -26.69 23.00
C PRO A 125 4.64 -27.92 23.67
N VAL A 126 3.69 -28.57 23.00
CA VAL A 126 3.09 -29.81 23.47
C VAL A 126 4.08 -30.94 23.18
N LEU A 127 4.59 -31.57 24.24
CA LEU A 127 5.49 -32.72 24.11
C LEU A 127 4.65 -33.93 23.66
N ASN A 128 4.81 -34.36 22.41
CA ASN A 128 4.13 -35.53 21.89
C ASN A 128 4.96 -36.80 22.17
N TYR A 129 4.52 -37.59 23.14
CA TYR A 129 5.19 -38.83 23.56
C TYR A 129 5.24 -39.91 22.48
N ASP A 130 4.28 -39.93 21.54
CA ASP A 130 4.27 -40.88 20.44
C ASP A 130 5.41 -40.57 19.45
N LEU A 131 5.67 -39.29 19.20
CA LEU A 131 6.80 -38.87 18.37
C LEU A 131 8.14 -39.21 19.03
N LEU A 132 8.26 -39.04 20.35
CA LEU A 132 9.45 -39.47 21.10
C LEU A 132 9.67 -40.98 20.95
N CYS A 133 8.62 -41.79 21.14
CA CYS A 133 8.71 -43.23 20.97
C CYS A 133 9.05 -43.63 19.53
N ALA A 134 8.46 -42.97 18.53
CA ALA A 134 8.76 -43.21 17.12
C ALA A 134 10.23 -42.89 16.80
N VAL A 135 10.74 -41.75 17.27
CA VAL A 135 12.15 -41.37 17.09
C VAL A 135 13.09 -42.37 17.77
N THR A 136 12.76 -42.87 18.96
CA THR A 136 13.61 -43.89 19.63
C THR A 136 13.66 -45.24 18.92
N LYS A 137 12.69 -45.53 18.03
CA LYS A 137 12.67 -46.76 17.23
C LYS A 137 13.46 -46.65 15.94
N LEU A 138 13.91 -45.45 15.56
CA LEU A 138 14.71 -45.23 14.37
C LEU A 138 16.17 -45.60 14.67
N GLY A 139 16.61 -46.76 14.16
CA GLY A 139 18.00 -47.19 14.22
C GLY A 139 18.86 -46.53 13.12
N PRO A 140 20.13 -46.19 13.37
CA PRO A 140 21.06 -45.74 12.33
C PRO A 140 21.16 -46.76 11.20
N GLY A 141 21.10 -46.31 9.94
CA GLY A 141 21.19 -47.17 8.76
C GLY A 141 19.89 -47.90 8.39
N GLU A 142 18.84 -47.83 9.22
CA GLU A 142 17.55 -48.46 8.93
C GLU A 142 16.62 -47.55 8.10
N GLN A 143 15.78 -48.19 7.27
CA GLN A 143 14.73 -47.53 6.52
C GLN A 143 13.39 -47.77 7.20
N TYR A 144 12.70 -46.70 7.60
CA TYR A 144 11.40 -46.81 8.25
C TYR A 144 10.30 -46.27 7.33
N GLU A 145 9.41 -47.15 6.87
CA GLU A 145 8.24 -46.75 6.10
C GLU A 145 7.18 -46.15 7.02
N LEU A 146 7.02 -44.82 6.95
CA LEU A 146 6.02 -44.09 7.72
C LEU A 146 4.62 -44.28 7.15
N HIS A 147 4.51 -44.28 5.82
CA HIS A 147 3.24 -44.45 5.13
C HIS A 147 3.44 -45.35 3.92
N THR A 148 2.64 -46.41 3.87
CA THR A 148 2.57 -47.29 2.70
C THR A 148 1.94 -46.56 1.53
N GLY A 149 2.50 -46.78 0.35
CA GLY A 149 1.97 -46.20 -0.88
C GLY A 149 0.59 -46.79 -1.21
N THR A 150 -0.32 -45.94 -1.70
CA THR A 150 -1.60 -46.39 -2.26
C THR A 150 -1.63 -46.08 -3.76
N THR A 151 -2.67 -46.53 -4.48
CA THR A 151 -2.81 -46.29 -5.93
C THR A 151 -2.72 -44.81 -6.31
N ASN A 152 -3.07 -43.89 -5.40
CA ASN A 152 -3.10 -42.46 -5.65
C ASN A 152 -2.11 -41.64 -4.80
N THR A 153 -1.32 -42.29 -3.93
CA THR A 153 -0.35 -41.60 -3.06
C THR A 153 0.97 -42.37 -2.97
N PRO A 154 2.13 -41.71 -3.17
CA PRO A 154 3.43 -42.36 -3.03
C PRO A 154 3.69 -42.78 -1.57
N SER A 155 4.54 -43.79 -1.37
CA SER A 155 5.01 -44.16 -0.04
C SER A 155 5.95 -43.11 0.54
N VAL A 156 5.99 -43.02 1.87
CA VAL A 156 6.88 -42.13 2.60
C VAL A 156 7.81 -42.98 3.46
N ILE A 157 9.10 -42.92 3.17
CA ILE A 157 10.14 -43.69 3.86
C ILE A 157 11.17 -42.73 4.43
N VAL A 158 11.55 -42.96 5.68
CA VAL A 158 12.63 -42.24 6.36
C VAL A 158 13.89 -43.08 6.28
N HIS A 159 14.98 -42.50 5.80
CA HIS A 159 16.31 -43.09 5.83
C HIS A 159 17.11 -42.43 6.94
N VAL A 160 17.48 -43.21 7.96
CA VAL A 160 18.31 -42.73 9.06
C VAL A 160 19.77 -42.82 8.61
N CYS A 161 20.44 -41.68 8.48
CA CYS A 161 21.88 -41.67 8.21
C CYS A 161 22.64 -42.28 9.39
N GLU A 162 23.70 -43.02 9.12
CA GLU A 162 24.67 -43.40 10.13
C GLU A 162 25.39 -42.13 10.60
N ASP A 163 25.65 -42.03 11.91
CA ASP A 163 26.48 -40.96 12.44
C ASP A 163 27.91 -41.20 11.93
N ASP A 164 28.47 -40.24 11.18
CA ASP A 164 29.89 -40.20 10.77
C ASP A 164 30.81 -39.94 11.99
N SER A 165 30.61 -40.66 13.10
CA SER A 165 31.53 -40.67 14.24
C SER A 165 32.61 -41.74 14.04
N SER A 166 33.29 -41.69 12.89
CA SER A 166 34.62 -42.27 12.75
C SER A 166 35.64 -41.13 12.89
N ASP A 167 35.92 -40.77 14.14
CA ASP A 167 37.23 -40.21 14.47
C ASP A 167 38.27 -41.29 14.12
N GLY A 168 39.01 -41.07 13.03
CA GLY A 168 39.99 -42.01 12.53
C GLY A 168 40.65 -41.47 11.28
N GLU A 169 41.78 -40.81 11.50
CA GLU A 169 42.76 -40.41 10.48
C GLU A 169 43.02 -41.58 9.51
N ASP A 170 42.82 -41.35 8.21
CA ASP A 170 43.74 -41.82 7.17
C ASP A 170 43.35 -41.23 5.81
N GLU A 171 44.22 -40.36 5.31
CA GLU A 171 44.23 -39.95 3.92
C GLU A 171 44.71 -41.11 3.05
N THR A 172 43.83 -41.94 2.52
CA THR A 172 43.98 -42.56 1.18
C THR A 172 42.79 -43.44 0.80
N ALA A 173 42.50 -43.46 -0.51
CA ALA A 173 41.60 -44.35 -1.24
C ALA A 173 40.13 -43.91 -1.42
N GLU A 174 39.85 -43.69 -2.71
CA GLU A 174 38.60 -43.45 -3.43
C GLU A 174 37.29 -43.95 -2.80
N GLY A 175 36.33 -43.03 -2.59
CA GLY A 175 34.97 -43.37 -2.16
C GLY A 175 34.04 -42.18 -1.99
N SER A 176 33.53 -41.65 -3.11
CA SER A 176 32.37 -40.74 -3.26
C SER A 176 31.89 -39.97 -2.02
N LYS A 177 32.49 -38.80 -1.73
CA LYS A 177 31.81 -37.74 -0.96
C LYS A 177 30.51 -37.40 -1.70
N ARG A 178 29.35 -37.81 -1.16
CA ARG A 178 28.04 -37.53 -1.75
C ARG A 178 27.87 -36.01 -1.84
N MET A 179 28.09 -35.45 -3.03
CA MET A 179 27.93 -34.03 -3.29
C MET A 179 26.47 -33.67 -2.99
N ARG A 180 26.25 -32.73 -2.06
CA ARG A 180 24.90 -32.23 -1.74
C ARG A 180 24.20 -31.87 -3.06
N PRO A 181 23.01 -32.43 -3.34
CA PRO A 181 22.34 -32.19 -4.61
C PRO A 181 22.13 -30.68 -4.77
N LYS A 182 22.61 -30.15 -5.89
CA LYS A 182 22.56 -28.72 -6.18
C LYS A 182 21.09 -28.36 -6.44
N ILE A 183 20.50 -27.59 -5.54
CA ILE A 183 19.11 -27.15 -5.66
C ILE A 183 19.02 -26.18 -6.84
N ILE A 184 18.37 -26.63 -7.92
CA ILE A 184 18.11 -25.79 -9.09
C ILE A 184 16.85 -24.98 -8.77
N GLN A 185 16.99 -23.65 -8.76
CA GLN A 185 15.88 -22.74 -8.55
C GLN A 185 14.88 -22.88 -9.71
N THR A 186 13.69 -23.43 -9.42
CA THR A 186 12.63 -23.57 -10.42
C THR A 186 11.90 -22.25 -10.61
N ARG A 187 11.68 -21.86 -11.87
CA ARG A 187 10.82 -20.72 -12.21
C ARG A 187 9.36 -21.05 -11.87
N ARG A 188 8.60 -20.04 -11.44
CA ARG A 188 7.16 -20.14 -11.22
C ARG A 188 6.45 -20.57 -12.53
N PRO A 189 5.51 -21.53 -12.50
CA PRO A 189 4.69 -21.89 -13.66
C PRO A 189 3.87 -20.72 -14.19
N ASP A 190 3.59 -20.73 -15.50
CA ASP A 190 2.77 -19.70 -16.14
C ASP A 190 1.33 -19.73 -15.63
N TYR A 191 0.80 -18.55 -15.36
CA TYR A 191 -0.55 -18.37 -14.82
C TYR A 191 -1.59 -18.59 -15.92
N VAL A 192 -2.36 -19.68 -15.82
CA VAL A 192 -3.59 -19.87 -16.60
C VAL A 192 -4.76 -19.28 -15.82
N PRO A 193 -5.45 -18.24 -16.36
CA PRO A 193 -6.64 -17.71 -15.71
C PRO A 193 -7.76 -18.76 -15.76
N SER A 194 -8.37 -19.03 -14.61
CA SER A 194 -9.53 -19.90 -14.48
C SER A 194 -10.71 -19.33 -15.26
N VAL A 195 -11.27 -20.14 -16.16
CA VAL A 195 -12.57 -19.88 -16.80
C VAL A 195 -13.63 -20.00 -15.72
N ASN A 196 -14.30 -18.89 -15.41
CA ASN A 196 -15.43 -18.87 -14.49
C ASN A 196 -16.62 -19.60 -15.12
N GLN A 197 -17.17 -20.59 -14.40
CA GLN A 197 -18.56 -21.06 -14.56
C GLN A 197 -19.47 -20.25 -13.65
#